data_AF-A0A956ESU6-F1
#
_entry.id   AF-A0A956ESU6-F1
#
_cell.length_a   1.000
_cell.length_b   1.000
_cell.length_c   1.000
_cell.angle_alpha   90.00
_cell.angle_beta   90.00
_cell.angle_gamma   90.00
#
_symmetry.space_group_name_H-M   'P 1'
#
loop_
_entity.id
_entity.type
_entity.pdbx_description
1 polymer ?
#
loop_
_entity_poly.entity_id
_entity_poly.type
_entity_poly.pdbx_seq_one_letter_code
_entity_poly.pdbx_strand_id
1 'polypeptide(L)'
;VGHGGVDAGIQKLANALRLEMRTAAFSDPLRGLLEYLRSPTKWEMLSGVFAAASLHTLGKQLPGSRVAEALRALRTREEPKLPSLEAQSGSDSLLCVQGFGGQDEVVLMIAASKADAGRLHTDSSLVQGVLRLDDRAEKRQHPAFIPAWRQFLRAYNVLQSLPNIAVVTREQLDDTQAVVAVLGETAAAPKYSSPPTQTLLAADVGGHRLEELPEAVTEQLEELAGDDVRALVTEAAHLGFVEFAVPFELVSESLSAETASIEVGWEAQKVGLYFERERSSAKRLEEAGWRLFLIESDPKLGELIAALRGASRGDG
;
A
#
# COMPACT_ATOMS: atom_id res chain seq x y z
N VAL A 1 19.59 -6.67 -6.14
CA VAL A 1 19.13 -7.42 -4.94
C VAL A 1 17.61 -7.44 -5.01
N GLY A 2 16.99 -8.62 -5.04
CA GLY A 2 15.58 -8.77 -5.44
C GLY A 2 14.59 -8.08 -4.50
N HIS A 3 13.59 -7.41 -5.07
CA HIS A 3 12.55 -6.64 -4.37
C HIS A 3 11.62 -7.48 -3.45
N GLY A 4 11.80 -8.80 -3.34
CA GLY A 4 10.96 -9.68 -2.50
C GLY A 4 11.44 -9.90 -1.05
N GLY A 5 12.53 -9.26 -0.61
CA GLY A 5 13.15 -9.57 0.69
C GLY A 5 12.38 -9.07 1.91
N VAL A 6 11.74 -7.91 1.82
CA VAL A 6 11.13 -7.21 2.97
C VAL A 6 9.81 -7.87 3.36
N ASP A 7 8.94 -8.15 2.39
CA ASP A 7 7.64 -8.78 2.62
C ASP A 7 7.80 -10.18 3.24
N ALA A 8 8.70 -10.99 2.68
CA ALA A 8 8.98 -12.33 3.20
C ALA A 8 9.61 -12.29 4.61
N GLY A 9 10.42 -11.27 4.90
CA GLY A 9 10.99 -11.04 6.22
C GLY A 9 9.92 -10.67 7.25
N ILE A 10 9.10 -9.67 6.94
CA ILE A 10 8.02 -9.20 7.82
C ILE A 10 7.00 -10.31 8.06
N GLN A 11 6.60 -11.05 7.01
CA GLN A 11 5.66 -12.17 7.16
C GLN A 11 6.22 -13.26 8.09
N LYS A 12 7.50 -13.62 7.94
CA LYS A 12 8.15 -14.60 8.82
C LYS A 12 8.16 -14.14 10.26
N LEU A 13 8.43 -12.86 10.50
CA LEU A 13 8.41 -12.28 11.84
C LEU A 13 6.99 -12.26 12.43
N ALA A 14 6.00 -11.81 11.66
CA ALA A 14 4.60 -11.79 12.09
C ALA A 14 4.09 -13.20 12.44
N ASN A 15 4.45 -14.21 11.63
CA ASN A 15 4.13 -15.61 11.89
C ASN A 15 4.84 -16.13 13.14
N ALA A 16 6.12 -15.83 13.32
CA ALA A 16 6.89 -16.24 14.50
C ALA A 16 6.33 -15.64 15.80
N LEU A 17 5.81 -14.41 15.73
CA LEU A 17 5.17 -13.72 16.84
C LEU A 17 3.70 -14.10 17.05
N ARG A 18 3.12 -14.96 16.19
CA ARG A 18 1.71 -15.36 16.21
C ARG A 18 0.76 -14.15 16.22
N LEU A 19 1.07 -13.11 15.45
CA LEU A 19 0.25 -11.89 15.43
C LEU A 19 -1.09 -12.07 14.69
N GLU A 20 -1.35 -13.24 14.09
CA GLU A 20 -2.56 -13.54 13.29
C GLU A 20 -2.83 -12.49 12.22
N MET A 21 -1.76 -11.93 11.63
CA MET A 21 -1.88 -10.93 10.58
C MET A 21 -2.03 -11.61 9.23
N ARG A 22 -3.06 -11.21 8.48
CA ARG A 22 -3.31 -11.72 7.13
C ARG A 22 -2.14 -11.36 6.22
N THR A 23 -1.71 -12.29 5.38
CA THR A 23 -0.62 -12.09 4.40
C THR A 23 -0.85 -10.88 3.50
N ALA A 24 -2.12 -10.64 3.14
CA ALA A 24 -2.54 -9.49 2.34
C ALA A 24 -2.21 -8.13 2.99
N ALA A 25 -2.07 -8.06 4.32
CA ALA A 25 -1.72 -6.83 5.03
C ALA A 25 -0.30 -6.33 4.69
N PHE A 26 0.57 -7.22 4.23
CA PHE A 26 1.96 -6.89 3.88
C PHE A 26 2.16 -6.69 2.37
N SER A 27 1.31 -7.26 1.53
CA SER A 27 1.34 -7.06 0.08
C SER A 27 0.50 -5.88 -0.39
N ASP A 28 -0.52 -5.47 0.37
CA ASP A 28 -1.35 -4.31 0.04
C ASP A 28 -1.21 -3.24 1.14
N PRO A 29 -0.64 -2.06 0.83
CA PRO A 29 -0.53 -0.99 1.82
C PRO A 29 -1.88 -0.53 2.40
N LEU A 30 -2.98 -0.58 1.64
CA LEU A 30 -4.28 -0.18 2.18
C LEU A 30 -4.78 -1.20 3.21
N ARG A 31 -4.65 -2.49 2.92
CA ARG A 31 -5.00 -3.54 3.89
C ARG A 31 -4.10 -3.51 5.12
N GLY A 32 -2.80 -3.23 4.93
CA GLY A 32 -1.88 -3.01 6.04
C GLY A 32 -2.35 -1.88 6.97
N LEU A 33 -2.81 -0.77 6.40
CA LEU A 33 -3.37 0.34 7.18
C LEU A 33 -4.66 -0.06 7.90
N LEU A 34 -5.57 -0.76 7.23
CA LEU A 34 -6.83 -1.22 7.85
C LEU A 34 -6.56 -2.19 9.01
N GLU A 35 -5.62 -3.11 8.85
CA GLU A 35 -5.18 -4.02 9.93
C GLU A 35 -4.50 -3.28 11.08
N TYR A 36 -3.73 -2.22 10.79
CA TYR A 36 -3.21 -1.32 11.82
C TYR A 36 -4.31 -0.69 12.65
N LEU A 37 -5.32 -0.13 11.99
CA LEU A 37 -6.46 0.50 12.66
C LEU A 37 -7.27 -0.49 13.51
N ARG A 38 -7.33 -1.77 13.10
CA ARG A 38 -8.01 -2.83 13.87
C ARG A 38 -7.24 -3.28 15.11
N SER A 39 -5.91 -3.22 15.12
CA SER A 39 -5.08 -3.81 16.19
C SER A 39 -3.74 -3.10 16.38
N PRO A 40 -3.73 -1.81 16.79
CA PRO A 40 -2.52 -0.98 16.78
C PRO A 40 -1.39 -1.50 17.69
N THR A 41 -1.72 -2.17 18.81
CA THR A 41 -0.73 -2.74 19.74
C THR A 41 0.08 -3.89 19.12
N LYS A 42 -0.53 -4.71 18.26
CA LYS A 42 0.19 -5.77 17.52
C LYS A 42 1.24 -5.18 16.59
N TRP A 43 0.93 -4.03 16.00
CA TRP A 43 1.84 -3.33 15.10
C TRP A 43 3.03 -2.75 15.84
N GLU A 44 2.86 -2.14 17.02
CA GLU A 44 4.00 -1.67 17.82
C GLU A 44 5.04 -2.77 18.09
N MET A 45 4.57 -3.95 18.50
CA MET A 45 5.45 -5.11 18.70
C MET A 45 6.12 -5.54 17.38
N LEU A 46 5.36 -5.61 16.29
CA LEU A 46 5.90 -5.94 14.97
C LEU A 46 7.00 -4.97 14.55
N SER A 47 6.81 -3.66 14.76
CA SER A 47 7.78 -2.62 14.40
C SER A 47 9.07 -2.75 15.20
N GLY A 48 8.96 -2.99 16.50
CA GLY A 48 10.11 -3.23 17.38
C GLY A 48 10.91 -4.47 16.96
N VAL A 49 10.22 -5.56 16.61
CA VAL A 49 10.85 -6.79 16.13
C VAL A 49 11.47 -6.60 14.74
N PHE A 50 10.79 -5.89 13.84
CA PHE A 50 11.33 -5.54 12.52
C PHE A 50 12.60 -4.71 12.63
N ALA A 51 12.62 -3.71 13.52
CA ALA A 51 13.80 -2.90 13.80
C ALA A 51 14.95 -3.74 14.37
N ALA A 52 14.67 -4.61 15.35
CA ALA A 52 15.66 -5.53 15.91
C ALA A 52 16.27 -6.45 14.85
N ALA A 53 15.43 -7.07 14.01
CA ALA A 53 15.88 -7.97 12.95
C ALA A 53 16.73 -7.22 11.90
N SER A 54 16.33 -6.02 11.51
CA SER A 54 17.05 -5.17 10.56
C SER A 54 18.42 -4.75 11.10
N LEU A 55 18.48 -4.29 12.36
CA LEU A 55 19.73 -3.91 13.03
C LEU A 55 20.64 -5.10 13.28
N HIS A 56 20.10 -6.28 13.58
CA HIS A 56 20.91 -7.47 13.79
C HIS A 56 21.53 -7.99 12.48
N THR A 57 20.75 -7.99 11.40
CA THR A 57 21.17 -8.57 10.11
C THR A 57 22.05 -7.63 9.30
N LEU A 58 21.73 -6.33 9.30
CA LEU A 58 22.32 -5.34 8.41
C LEU A 58 22.94 -4.15 9.16
N GLY A 59 22.90 -4.14 10.49
CA GLY A 59 23.36 -3.02 11.29
C GLY A 59 24.89 -2.89 11.29
N LYS A 60 25.35 -1.67 11.05
CA LYS A 60 26.76 -1.28 11.22
C LYS A 60 26.95 -0.64 12.59
N GLN A 61 28.06 -0.97 13.25
CA GLN A 61 28.45 -0.30 14.49
C GLN A 61 29.02 1.08 14.17
N LEU A 62 28.50 2.12 14.81
CA LEU A 62 28.92 3.51 14.65
C LEU A 62 28.83 4.26 15.97
N PRO A 63 29.67 5.28 16.22
CA PRO A 63 29.50 6.15 17.38
C PRO A 63 28.15 6.84 17.35
N GLY A 64 27.48 6.96 18.50
CA GLY A 64 26.16 7.61 18.59
C GLY A 64 26.11 9.03 17.97
N SER A 65 27.20 9.79 18.04
CA SER A 65 27.30 11.10 17.39
C SER A 65 27.18 11.04 15.87
N ARG A 66 27.82 10.04 15.22
CA ARG A 66 27.72 9.82 13.77
C ARG A 66 26.37 9.28 13.37
N VAL A 67 25.74 8.46 14.20
CA VAL A 67 24.35 8.01 13.99
C VAL A 67 23.39 9.20 14.00
N ALA A 68 23.49 10.07 15.00
CA ALA A 68 22.67 11.27 15.10
C ALA A 68 22.89 12.23 13.91
N GLU A 69 24.14 12.38 13.46
CA GLU A 69 24.47 13.15 12.27
C GLU A 69 23.86 12.55 10.99
N ALA A 70 23.97 11.24 10.80
CA ALA A 70 23.41 10.54 9.63
C ALA A 70 21.88 10.65 9.58
N LEU A 71 21.20 10.45 10.71
CA LEU A 71 19.74 10.61 10.82
C LEU A 71 19.34 12.06 10.52
N ARG A 72 20.05 13.04 11.09
CA ARG A 72 19.78 14.47 10.82
C ARG A 72 19.99 14.80 9.33
N ALA A 73 21.08 14.34 8.74
CA ALA A 73 21.40 14.58 7.35
C ALA A 73 20.33 13.99 6.41
N LEU A 74 19.85 12.78 6.68
CA LEU A 74 18.79 12.17 5.86
C LEU A 74 17.46 12.95 5.95
N ARG A 75 17.16 13.56 7.11
CA ARG A 75 15.97 14.41 7.27
C ARG A 75 16.04 15.69 6.45
N THR A 76 17.22 16.27 6.25
CA THR A 76 17.36 17.62 5.68
C THR A 76 17.92 17.65 4.28
N ARG A 77 18.50 16.55 3.77
CA ARG A 77 19.08 16.50 2.43
C ARG A 77 18.01 16.58 1.36
N GLU A 78 18.35 17.33 0.31
CA GLU A 78 17.57 17.45 -0.91
C GLU A 78 17.42 16.09 -1.61
N GLU A 79 18.54 15.37 -1.81
CA GLU A 79 18.51 14.03 -2.39
C GLU A 79 18.65 12.95 -1.32
N PRO A 80 17.76 11.94 -1.29
CA PRO A 80 17.85 10.85 -0.33
C PRO A 80 18.86 9.79 -0.78
N LYS A 81 20.11 10.19 -1.00
CA LYS A 81 21.18 9.23 -1.31
C LYS A 81 21.59 8.48 -0.04
N LEU A 82 21.72 7.16 -0.16
CA LEU A 82 22.24 6.32 0.91
C LEU A 82 23.65 6.82 1.30
N PRO A 83 23.88 7.18 2.57
CA PRO A 83 25.21 7.59 2.99
C PRO A 83 26.16 6.39 2.93
N SER A 84 27.37 6.63 2.40
CA SER A 84 28.45 5.67 2.59
C SER A 84 28.88 5.72 4.06
N LEU A 85 28.62 4.63 4.77
CA LEU A 85 28.92 4.50 6.19
C LEU A 85 29.90 3.35 6.38
N GLU A 86 31.08 3.66 6.89
CA GLU A 86 32.09 2.69 7.27
C GLU A 86 31.83 2.23 8.71
N ALA A 87 31.78 0.91 8.92
CA ALA A 87 31.59 0.36 10.24
C ALA A 87 32.81 0.65 11.13
N GLN A 88 32.55 1.06 12.36
CA GLN A 88 33.57 1.29 13.39
C GLN A 88 33.34 0.30 14.54
N SER A 89 34.13 -0.76 14.55
CA SER A 89 34.08 -1.80 15.58
C SER A 89 34.23 -1.22 16.99
N GLY A 90 33.45 -1.74 17.94
CA GLY A 90 33.49 -1.30 19.33
C GLY A 90 32.64 -0.07 19.64
N SER A 91 31.91 0.46 18.66
CA SER A 91 30.98 1.57 18.90
C SER A 91 29.73 1.13 19.69
N ASP A 92 29.06 2.11 20.27
CA ASP A 92 27.92 1.96 21.19
C ASP A 92 26.56 1.86 20.48
N SER A 93 26.49 2.17 19.19
CA SER A 93 25.24 2.25 18.44
C SER A 93 25.25 1.36 17.20
N LEU A 94 24.06 0.93 16.79
CA LEU A 94 23.81 0.20 15.56
C LEU A 94 23.01 1.09 14.60
N LEU A 95 23.38 1.09 13.32
CA LEU A 95 22.68 1.79 12.25
C LEU A 95 22.44 0.84 11.08
N CYS A 96 21.17 0.68 10.70
CA CYS A 96 20.75 -0.02 9.50
C CYS A 96 20.28 0.99 8.46
N VAL A 97 20.67 0.78 7.21
CA VAL A 97 20.26 1.61 6.06
C VAL A 97 19.76 0.69 4.97
N GLN A 98 18.55 0.94 4.48
CA GLN A 98 17.88 0.18 3.42
C GLN A 98 17.37 1.15 2.35
N GLY A 99 17.67 0.87 1.09
CA GLY A 99 17.10 1.55 -0.07
C GLY A 99 16.02 0.70 -0.71
N PHE A 100 14.95 1.33 -1.19
CA PHE A 100 13.89 0.69 -1.96
C PHE A 100 13.64 1.47 -3.26
N GLY A 101 13.10 0.77 -4.26
CA GLY A 101 13.00 1.29 -5.63
C GLY A 101 14.26 1.03 -6.49
N GLY A 102 14.25 1.56 -7.72
CA GLY A 102 15.31 1.34 -8.70
C GLY A 102 16.51 2.28 -8.56
N GLN A 103 16.33 3.41 -7.89
CA GLN A 103 17.35 4.44 -7.67
C GLN A 103 17.32 4.99 -6.24
N ASP A 104 17.04 4.13 -5.25
CA ASP A 104 16.90 4.51 -3.84
C ASP A 104 15.86 5.64 -3.64
N GLU A 105 14.75 5.60 -4.38
CA GLU A 105 13.65 6.56 -4.24
C GLU A 105 13.09 6.57 -2.82
N VAL A 106 13.23 5.46 -2.09
CA VAL A 106 12.87 5.36 -0.68
C VAL A 106 14.10 4.94 0.11
N VAL A 107 14.37 5.65 1.20
CA VAL A 107 15.43 5.30 2.14
C VAL A 107 14.86 5.14 3.53
N LEU A 108 15.10 3.98 4.12
CA LEU A 108 14.86 3.72 5.54
C LEU A 108 16.18 3.66 6.28
N MET A 109 16.31 4.50 7.29
CA MET A 109 17.41 4.48 8.24
C MET A 109 16.86 4.23 9.64
N ILE A 110 17.35 3.19 10.30
CA ILE A 110 16.92 2.80 11.64
C ILE A 110 18.16 2.64 12.53
N ALA A 111 18.07 3.11 13.76
CA ALA A 111 19.15 3.08 14.72
C ALA A 111 18.66 2.69 16.12
N ALA A 112 19.56 2.10 16.89
CA ALA A 112 19.39 1.92 18.33
C ALA A 112 20.77 1.82 19.01
N SER A 113 20.79 2.02 20.33
CA SER A 113 21.94 1.64 21.15
C SER A 113 22.15 0.12 21.08
N LYS A 114 23.42 -0.30 21.07
CA LYS A 114 23.79 -1.72 21.06
C LYS A 114 23.32 -2.44 22.33
N ALA A 115 23.31 -1.75 23.47
CA ALA A 115 22.82 -2.30 24.73
C ALA A 115 21.30 -2.57 24.71
N ASP A 116 20.57 -1.79 23.90
CA ASP A 116 19.11 -1.83 23.83
C ASP A 116 18.57 -2.71 22.70
N ALA A 117 19.43 -3.11 21.75
CA ALA A 117 19.04 -3.90 20.58
C ALA A 117 18.25 -5.17 20.91
N GLY A 118 18.55 -5.84 22.04
CA GLY A 118 17.85 -7.04 22.48
C GLY A 118 16.43 -6.79 23.03
N ARG A 119 16.09 -5.54 23.36
CA ARG A 119 14.82 -5.15 24.01
C ARG A 119 13.86 -4.38 23.10
N LEU A 120 14.23 -4.12 21.85
CA LEU A 120 13.40 -3.34 20.92
C LEU A 120 12.03 -3.97 20.66
N HIS A 121 11.89 -5.30 20.81
CA HIS A 121 10.61 -6.01 20.70
C HIS A 121 9.65 -5.73 21.87
N THR A 122 10.19 -5.32 23.03
CA THR A 122 9.41 -4.96 24.23
C THR A 122 9.29 -3.45 24.45
N ASP A 123 10.27 -2.68 23.96
CA ASP A 123 10.33 -1.23 24.11
C ASP A 123 10.72 -0.62 22.76
N SER A 124 9.68 -0.35 21.97
CA SER A 124 9.78 0.19 20.62
C SER A 124 10.29 1.64 20.61
N SER A 125 10.19 2.34 21.74
CA SER A 125 10.61 3.74 21.89
C SER A 125 12.12 3.94 21.77
N LEU A 126 12.90 2.87 21.97
CA LEU A 126 14.36 2.89 21.86
C LEU A 126 14.84 2.94 20.39
N VAL A 127 13.94 2.73 19.44
CA VAL A 127 14.23 2.79 18.00
C VAL A 127 14.17 4.23 17.52
N GLN A 128 15.25 4.72 16.92
CA GLN A 128 15.29 6.01 16.23
C GLN A 128 15.37 5.79 14.72
N GLY A 129 14.82 6.70 13.91
CA GLY A 129 14.93 6.51 12.47
C GLY A 129 14.35 7.62 11.61
N VAL A 130 14.48 7.39 10.31
CA VAL A 130 13.98 8.23 9.23
C VAL A 130 13.51 7.33 8.09
N LEU A 131 12.27 7.51 7.66
CA LEU A 131 11.75 6.98 6.41
C LEU A 131 11.58 8.14 5.42
N ARG A 132 12.35 8.10 4.33
CA ARG A 132 12.48 9.20 3.37
C ARG A 132 11.99 8.75 2.00
N LEU A 133 11.17 9.57 1.33
CA LEU A 133 10.70 9.36 -0.05
C LEU A 133 11.10 10.53 -0.96
N ASP A 134 11.74 10.24 -2.08
CA ASP A 134 11.97 11.19 -3.17
C ASP A 134 10.73 11.31 -4.07
N ASP A 135 9.79 12.16 -3.67
CA ASP A 135 8.54 12.40 -4.38
C ASP A 135 8.55 13.67 -5.24
N ARG A 136 9.73 14.09 -5.73
CA ARG A 136 9.83 15.19 -6.71
C ARG A 136 8.96 14.93 -7.94
N ALA A 137 8.46 15.99 -8.57
CA ALA A 137 7.63 15.91 -9.76
C ALA A 137 8.29 15.08 -10.88
N GLU A 138 9.60 15.24 -11.09
CA GLU A 138 10.37 14.48 -12.09
C GLU A 138 10.45 13.00 -11.73
N LYS A 139 10.55 12.67 -10.43
CA LYS A 139 10.59 11.29 -9.95
C LYS A 139 9.24 10.61 -10.07
N ARG A 140 8.14 11.32 -9.79
CA ARG A 140 6.76 10.82 -9.92
C ARG A 140 6.42 10.36 -11.34
N GLN A 141 7.05 10.95 -12.36
CA GLN A 141 6.87 10.57 -13.75
C GLN A 141 7.62 9.28 -14.14
N HIS A 142 8.56 8.82 -13.31
CA HIS A 142 9.34 7.62 -13.61
C HIS A 142 8.50 6.35 -13.36
N PRO A 143 8.50 5.35 -14.27
CA PRO A 143 7.71 4.13 -14.09
C PRO A 143 8.02 3.33 -12.81
N ALA A 144 9.26 3.44 -12.30
CA ALA A 144 9.67 2.78 -11.05
C ALA A 144 9.13 3.47 -9.78
N PHE A 145 8.54 4.66 -9.89
CA PHE A 145 8.04 5.40 -8.73
C PHE A 145 6.86 4.70 -8.06
N ILE A 146 5.89 4.18 -8.82
CA ILE A 146 4.71 3.51 -8.23
C ILE A 146 5.12 2.31 -7.36
N PRO A 147 5.98 1.38 -7.82
CA PRO A 147 6.51 0.31 -6.96
C PRO A 147 7.23 0.83 -5.71
N ALA A 148 8.07 1.86 -5.84
CA ALA A 148 8.79 2.45 -4.71
C ALA A 148 7.83 3.10 -3.70
N TRP A 149 6.83 3.85 -4.17
CA TRP A 149 5.79 4.46 -3.35
C TRP A 149 4.98 3.42 -2.59
N ARG A 150 4.61 2.29 -3.22
CA ARG A 150 3.96 1.17 -2.52
C ARG A 150 4.85 0.58 -1.42
N GLN A 151 6.16 0.43 -1.67
CA GLN A 151 7.12 -0.01 -0.65
C GLN A 151 7.24 1.00 0.49
N PHE A 152 7.25 2.29 0.20
CA PHE A 152 7.21 3.37 1.19
C PHE A 152 5.96 3.26 2.07
N LEU A 153 4.77 3.10 1.50
CA LEU A 153 3.53 2.99 2.27
C LEU A 153 3.51 1.74 3.17
N ARG A 154 4.03 0.61 2.69
CA ARG A 154 4.17 -0.60 3.53
C ARG A 154 5.13 -0.38 4.69
N ALA A 155 6.29 0.21 4.41
CA ALA A 155 7.26 0.56 5.46
C ALA A 155 6.64 1.55 6.46
N TYR A 156 5.90 2.55 5.98
CA TYR A 156 5.19 3.51 6.81
C TYR A 156 4.18 2.83 7.74
N ASN A 157 3.34 1.94 7.20
CA ASN A 157 2.37 1.20 8.01
C ASN A 157 3.02 0.40 9.13
N VAL A 158 4.16 -0.23 8.82
CA VAL A 158 4.93 -0.97 9.82
C VAL A 158 5.56 -0.03 10.83
N LEU A 159 6.07 1.13 10.45
CA LEU A 159 6.90 1.97 11.32
C LEU A 159 6.14 3.08 12.05
N GLN A 160 4.88 3.38 11.67
CA GLN A 160 4.12 4.52 12.21
C GLN A 160 3.82 4.44 13.72
N SER A 161 3.91 3.26 14.32
CA SER A 161 3.78 3.06 15.76
C SER A 161 5.05 3.44 16.55
N LEU A 162 6.19 3.59 15.87
CA LEU A 162 7.46 3.92 16.51
C LEU A 162 7.54 5.44 16.79
N PRO A 163 7.64 5.87 18.05
CA PRO A 163 7.52 7.29 18.41
C PRO A 163 8.68 8.16 17.92
N ASN A 164 9.83 7.56 17.60
CA ASN A 164 11.06 8.27 17.23
C ASN A 164 11.46 8.06 15.75
N ILE A 165 10.51 7.65 14.90
CA ILE A 165 10.67 7.64 13.44
C ILE A 165 10.17 8.95 12.84
N ALA A 166 11.02 9.63 12.09
CA ALA A 166 10.60 10.74 11.25
C ALA A 166 10.23 10.22 9.86
N VAL A 167 9.11 10.69 9.31
CA VAL A 167 8.71 10.40 7.93
C VAL A 167 8.83 11.69 7.15
N VAL A 168 9.59 11.67 6.06
CA VAL A 168 9.97 12.88 5.34
C VAL A 168 9.78 12.68 3.83
N THR A 169 8.94 13.50 3.22
CA THR A 169 8.83 13.62 1.75
C THR A 169 9.60 14.86 1.26
N ARG A 170 9.96 14.92 -0.03
CA ARG A 170 10.68 16.07 -0.58
C ARG A 170 9.78 17.30 -0.60
N GLU A 171 8.52 17.13 -0.99
CA GLU A 171 7.54 18.22 -0.99
C GLU A 171 7.42 18.87 0.40
N GLN A 172 7.45 18.07 1.49
CA GLN A 172 7.46 18.60 2.86
C GLN A 172 8.67 19.49 3.16
N LEU A 173 9.84 19.18 2.59
CA LEU A 173 11.04 20.00 2.79
C LEU A 173 10.95 21.33 2.04
N ASP A 174 10.37 21.33 0.85
CA ASP A 174 10.19 22.53 0.04
C ASP A 174 9.15 23.46 0.67
N ASP A 175 8.03 22.91 1.17
CA ASP A 175 7.01 23.65 1.90
C ASP A 175 7.56 24.25 3.20
N THR A 176 8.36 23.49 3.95
CA THR A 176 8.96 23.99 5.19
C THR A 176 9.94 25.14 4.91
N GLN A 177 10.72 25.06 3.83
CA GLN A 177 11.59 26.16 3.42
C GLN A 177 10.79 27.38 2.95
N ALA A 178 9.70 27.17 2.20
CA ALA A 178 8.81 28.24 1.79
C ALA A 178 8.15 28.93 2.99
N VAL A 179 7.68 28.17 3.98
CA VAL A 179 7.10 28.70 5.21
C VAL A 179 8.14 29.45 6.05
N VAL A 180 9.37 28.92 6.20
CA VAL A 180 10.46 29.61 6.90
C VAL A 180 10.88 30.90 6.17
N ALA A 181 10.91 30.89 4.84
CA ALA A 181 11.21 32.07 4.03
C ALA A 181 10.12 33.14 4.11
N VAL A 182 8.85 32.75 4.19
CA VAL A 182 7.70 33.66 4.32
C VAL A 182 7.57 34.21 5.75
N LEU A 183 7.92 33.41 6.77
CA LEU A 183 7.71 33.77 8.18
C LEU A 183 8.92 34.41 8.89
N GLY A 184 10.10 34.50 8.25
CA GLY A 184 11.24 35.31 8.70
C GLY A 184 11.65 35.17 10.18
N GLU A 185 12.65 34.32 10.48
CA GLU A 185 13.46 34.23 11.72
C GLU A 185 12.76 34.29 13.10
N THR A 186 11.44 34.29 13.19
CA THR A 186 10.71 34.41 14.44
C THR A 186 9.67 33.30 14.57
N ALA A 187 10.08 32.11 15.01
CA ALA A 187 9.30 31.30 15.96
C ALA A 187 9.94 29.93 16.20
N ALA A 188 9.90 29.52 17.47
CA ALA A 188 10.10 28.15 17.91
C ALA A 188 9.24 27.16 17.12
N ALA A 189 9.78 25.95 16.91
CA ALA A 189 9.15 24.86 16.18
C ALA A 189 7.65 24.73 16.53
N PRO A 190 6.74 24.68 15.54
CA PRO A 190 5.34 24.45 15.80
C PRO A 190 5.20 23.09 16.49
N LYS A 191 4.64 23.09 17.70
CA LYS A 191 4.15 21.87 18.33
C LYS A 191 3.02 21.37 17.44
N TYR A 192 3.30 20.35 16.62
CA TYR A 192 2.27 19.63 15.90
C TYR A 192 1.30 19.04 16.93
N SER A 193 0.15 19.70 17.10
CA SER A 193 -1.01 19.08 17.73
C SER A 193 -1.43 17.92 16.85
N SER A 194 -1.68 16.76 17.45
CA SER A 194 -2.22 15.58 16.80
C SER A 194 -3.33 15.95 15.81
N PRO A 195 -3.42 15.29 14.64
CA PRO A 195 -4.44 15.61 13.67
C PRO A 195 -5.83 15.43 14.32
N PRO A 196 -6.80 16.31 14.01
CA PRO A 196 -8.14 16.17 14.52
C PRO A 196 -8.65 14.79 14.11
N THR A 197 -9.18 14.04 15.07
CA THR A 197 -9.94 12.82 14.82
C THR A 197 -11.09 13.19 13.89
N GLN A 198 -10.91 12.99 12.59
CA GLN A 198 -11.97 13.17 11.61
C GLN A 198 -12.93 12.00 11.78
N THR A 199 -14.04 12.27 12.46
CA THR A 199 -15.24 11.46 12.37
C THR A 199 -15.70 11.50 10.92
N LEU A 200 -15.31 10.52 10.12
CA LEU A 200 -15.81 10.32 8.76
C LEU A 200 -17.32 10.11 8.85
N LEU A 201 -18.07 11.12 8.43
CA LEU A 201 -19.49 11.03 8.12
C LEU A 201 -19.64 10.07 6.95
N ALA A 202 -20.00 8.83 7.25
CA ALA A 202 -20.47 7.87 6.26
C ALA A 202 -21.77 8.41 5.65
N ALA A 203 -21.72 8.76 4.37
CA ALA A 203 -22.91 9.00 3.59
C ALA A 203 -23.63 7.65 3.40
N ASP A 204 -24.92 7.66 3.70
CA ASP A 204 -25.84 6.54 3.74
C ASP A 204 -26.11 6.01 2.30
N VAL A 205 -25.14 5.28 1.74
CA VAL A 205 -25.35 4.39 0.60
C VAL A 205 -25.68 3.04 1.21
N GLY A 206 -26.89 2.53 0.95
CA GLY A 206 -27.51 1.37 1.61
C GLY A 206 -26.49 0.34 2.12
N GLY A 207 -26.29 0.33 3.44
CA GLY A 207 -25.21 -0.38 4.11
C GLY A 207 -25.39 -1.89 4.14
N HIS A 208 -25.29 -2.54 2.99
CA HIS A 208 -25.05 -3.97 2.96
C HIS A 208 -23.60 -4.22 3.37
N ARG A 209 -23.43 -4.88 4.51
CA ARG A 209 -22.11 -5.23 5.02
C ARG A 209 -21.56 -6.39 4.20
N LEU A 210 -20.31 -6.27 3.76
CA LEU A 210 -19.53 -7.37 3.15
C LEU A 210 -19.56 -8.68 3.98
N GLU A 211 -19.85 -8.57 5.28
CA GLU A 211 -20.00 -9.70 6.22
C GLU A 211 -21.14 -10.68 5.84
N GLU A 212 -22.05 -10.31 4.94
CA GLU A 212 -23.17 -11.16 4.52
C GLU A 212 -22.88 -12.00 3.27
N LEU A 213 -21.77 -11.77 2.57
CA LEU A 213 -21.41 -12.51 1.36
C LEU A 213 -20.62 -13.79 1.67
N PRO A 214 -20.72 -14.84 0.83
CA PRO A 214 -19.85 -16.01 0.94
C PRO A 214 -18.36 -15.63 0.89
N GLU A 215 -17.52 -16.37 1.62
CA GLU A 215 -16.07 -16.13 1.69
C GLU A 215 -15.43 -16.11 0.29
N ALA A 216 -15.78 -17.07 -0.58
CA ALA A 216 -15.27 -17.14 -1.95
C ALA A 216 -15.62 -15.88 -2.79
N VAL A 217 -16.80 -15.29 -2.59
CA VAL A 217 -17.20 -14.06 -3.28
C VAL A 217 -16.35 -12.89 -2.77
N THR A 218 -16.10 -12.84 -1.47
CA THR A 218 -15.28 -11.79 -0.85
C THR A 218 -13.84 -11.83 -1.37
N GLU A 219 -13.26 -13.04 -1.53
CA GLU A 219 -11.93 -13.21 -2.12
C GLU A 219 -11.87 -12.72 -3.58
N GLN A 220 -12.90 -12.98 -4.40
CA GLN A 220 -12.95 -12.48 -5.78
C GLN A 220 -13.13 -10.95 -5.85
N LEU A 221 -13.97 -10.36 -4.99
CA LEU A 221 -14.14 -8.90 -4.90
C LEU A 221 -12.85 -8.17 -4.52
N GLU A 222 -12.00 -8.86 -3.76
CA GLU A 222 -10.71 -8.39 -3.31
C GLU A 222 -9.66 -8.30 -4.44
N GLU A 223 -9.85 -9.04 -5.54
CA GLU A 223 -8.98 -9.03 -6.72
C GLU A 223 -9.31 -7.91 -7.72
N LEU A 224 -10.50 -7.31 -7.62
CA LEU A 224 -10.97 -6.26 -8.51
C LEU A 224 -10.11 -4.99 -8.46
N ALA A 225 -9.74 -4.50 -9.63
CA ALA A 225 -9.13 -3.20 -9.81
C ALA A 225 -10.18 -2.08 -9.73
N GLY A 226 -10.06 -1.22 -8.71
CA GLY A 226 -10.89 -0.02 -8.55
C GLY A 226 -12.07 -0.19 -7.60
N ASP A 227 -12.27 0.81 -6.73
CA ASP A 227 -13.28 0.77 -5.68
C ASP A 227 -14.71 0.88 -6.25
N ASP A 228 -14.90 1.63 -7.34
CA ASP A 228 -16.21 1.81 -7.99
C ASP A 228 -16.72 0.50 -8.62
N VAL A 229 -15.83 -0.25 -9.27
CA VAL A 229 -16.14 -1.58 -9.83
C VAL A 229 -16.47 -2.54 -8.71
N ARG A 230 -15.67 -2.53 -7.64
CA ARG A 230 -15.92 -3.38 -6.46
C ARG A 230 -17.28 -3.10 -5.84
N ALA A 231 -17.67 -1.83 -5.71
CA ALA A 231 -18.99 -1.46 -5.19
C ALA A 231 -20.12 -2.01 -6.08
N LEU A 232 -20.02 -1.85 -7.40
CA LEU A 232 -21.01 -2.37 -8.35
C LEU A 232 -21.16 -3.90 -8.29
N VAL A 233 -20.03 -4.63 -8.27
CA VAL A 233 -20.02 -6.10 -8.22
C VAL A 233 -20.54 -6.59 -6.86
N THR A 234 -20.20 -5.90 -5.77
CA THR A 234 -20.70 -6.20 -4.41
C THR A 234 -22.23 -6.11 -4.35
N GLU A 235 -22.81 -5.05 -4.90
CA GLU A 235 -24.27 -4.89 -4.96
C GLU A 235 -24.94 -5.96 -5.85
N ALA A 236 -24.32 -6.32 -6.98
CA ALA A 236 -24.81 -7.42 -7.81
C ALA A 236 -24.79 -8.77 -7.06
N ALA A 237 -23.73 -9.02 -6.27
CA ALA A 237 -23.61 -10.21 -5.45
C ALA A 237 -24.68 -10.28 -4.35
N HIS A 238 -24.97 -9.19 -3.65
CA HIS A 238 -26.08 -9.11 -2.68
C HIS A 238 -27.45 -9.38 -3.32
N LEU A 239 -27.61 -9.10 -4.61
CA LEU A 239 -28.81 -9.40 -5.38
C LEU A 239 -28.85 -10.85 -5.93
N GLY A 240 -27.88 -11.69 -5.58
CA GLY A 240 -27.82 -13.10 -5.91
C GLY A 240 -26.95 -13.45 -7.12
N PHE A 241 -26.29 -12.47 -7.76
CA PHE A 241 -25.40 -12.71 -8.91
C PHE A 241 -23.97 -13.03 -8.45
N VAL A 242 -23.83 -14.11 -7.69
CA VAL A 242 -22.57 -14.52 -7.04
C VAL A 242 -21.63 -15.34 -7.93
N GLU A 243 -22.11 -15.83 -9.08
CA GLU A 243 -21.31 -16.63 -10.02
C GLU A 243 -20.63 -15.73 -11.06
N PHE A 244 -19.54 -15.08 -10.67
CA PHE A 244 -18.66 -14.29 -11.56
C PHE A 244 -17.20 -14.72 -11.46
N ALA A 245 -16.36 -14.28 -12.39
CA ALA A 245 -14.92 -14.46 -12.34
C ALA A 245 -14.16 -13.13 -12.50
N VAL A 246 -12.99 -13.07 -11.85
CA VAL A 246 -12.05 -11.94 -11.84
C VAL A 246 -10.63 -12.52 -11.89
N PRO A 247 -9.78 -12.15 -12.86
CA PRO A 247 -10.17 -11.69 -14.19
C PRO A 247 -11.00 -12.77 -14.92
N PHE A 248 -11.90 -12.37 -15.83
CA PHE A 248 -12.64 -13.32 -16.65
C PHE A 248 -11.87 -13.60 -17.96
N GLU A 249 -11.57 -14.87 -18.20
CA GLU A 249 -10.91 -15.34 -19.42
C GLU A 249 -11.79 -16.37 -20.12
N LEU A 250 -12.11 -16.11 -21.40
CA LEU A 250 -12.85 -17.06 -22.24
C LEU A 250 -11.91 -17.66 -23.28
N VAL A 251 -11.73 -18.98 -23.19
CA VAL A 251 -11.10 -19.80 -24.22
C VAL A 251 -12.21 -20.47 -25.02
N SER A 252 -12.55 -19.91 -26.19
CA SER A 252 -13.52 -20.52 -27.09
C SER A 252 -12.83 -21.10 -28.32
N GLU A 253 -13.16 -22.33 -28.70
CA GLU A 253 -12.71 -22.92 -29.97
C GLU A 253 -13.19 -22.12 -31.19
N SER A 254 -14.31 -21.39 -31.06
CA SER A 254 -14.86 -20.53 -32.12
C SER A 254 -14.17 -19.16 -32.22
N LEU A 255 -13.51 -18.70 -31.16
CA LEU A 255 -12.74 -17.46 -31.13
C LEU A 255 -11.27 -17.83 -31.39
N SER A 256 -10.91 -17.94 -32.66
CA SER A 256 -9.57 -18.25 -33.19
C SER A 256 -8.41 -18.20 -32.17
N ALA A 257 -8.01 -19.32 -31.55
CA ALA A 257 -6.80 -19.55 -30.73
C ALA A 257 -6.34 -18.48 -29.70
N GLU A 258 -7.03 -17.34 -29.56
CA GLU A 258 -6.65 -16.20 -28.77
C GLU A 258 -7.68 -16.01 -27.67
N THR A 259 -7.21 -16.06 -26.43
CA THR A 259 -8.04 -15.85 -25.25
C THR A 259 -8.58 -14.41 -25.24
N ALA A 260 -9.89 -14.27 -25.02
CA ALA A 260 -10.49 -12.99 -24.71
C ALA A 260 -10.51 -12.82 -23.19
N SER A 261 -9.99 -11.70 -22.69
CA SER A 261 -9.90 -11.39 -21.26
C SER A 261 -10.49 -10.02 -20.97
N ILE A 262 -11.29 -9.93 -19.89
CA ILE A 262 -11.89 -8.72 -19.33
C ILE A 262 -11.82 -8.76 -17.81
N GLU A 263 -12.00 -7.61 -17.14
CA GLU A 263 -11.92 -7.52 -15.68
C GLU A 263 -12.94 -8.43 -14.94
N VAL A 264 -14.22 -8.40 -15.32
CA VAL A 264 -15.28 -9.19 -14.64
C VAL A 264 -16.22 -9.80 -15.65
N GLY A 265 -16.60 -11.06 -15.45
CA GLY A 265 -17.59 -11.76 -16.29
C GLY A 265 -18.55 -12.63 -15.50
N TRP A 266 -19.84 -12.51 -15.83
CA TRP A 266 -20.92 -13.41 -15.42
C TRP A 266 -21.30 -14.29 -16.60
N GLU A 267 -20.67 -15.47 -16.71
CA GLU A 267 -20.77 -16.33 -17.89
C GLU A 267 -22.20 -16.79 -18.19
N ALA A 268 -22.95 -17.19 -17.16
CA ALA A 268 -24.33 -17.65 -17.31
C ALA A 268 -25.25 -16.57 -17.90
N GLN A 269 -24.97 -15.29 -17.63
CA GLN A 269 -25.73 -14.15 -18.14
C GLN A 269 -25.11 -13.54 -19.41
N LYS A 270 -23.88 -13.92 -19.76
CA LYS A 270 -23.04 -13.26 -20.78
C LYS A 270 -22.94 -11.74 -20.57
N VAL A 271 -22.71 -11.32 -19.32
CA VAL A 271 -22.53 -9.91 -18.95
C VAL A 271 -21.13 -9.70 -18.42
N GLY A 272 -20.50 -8.57 -18.72
CA GLY A 272 -19.16 -8.27 -18.20
C GLY A 272 -18.82 -6.80 -18.10
N LEU A 273 -17.76 -6.51 -17.34
CA LEU A 273 -17.16 -5.20 -17.15
C LEU A 273 -15.72 -5.25 -17.66
N TYR A 274 -15.29 -4.19 -18.35
CA TYR A 274 -13.95 -4.14 -18.94
C TYR A 274 -13.37 -2.73 -18.90
N PHE A 275 -12.03 -2.63 -18.91
CA PHE A 275 -11.30 -1.37 -19.02
C PHE A 275 -11.04 -1.00 -20.48
N GLU A 276 -10.74 0.27 -20.78
CA GLU A 276 -10.43 0.75 -22.13
C GLU A 276 -9.33 -0.06 -22.82
N ARG A 277 -8.30 -0.47 -22.05
CA ARG A 277 -7.19 -1.30 -22.53
C ARG A 277 -7.61 -2.70 -23.01
N GLU A 278 -8.78 -3.18 -22.59
CA GLU A 278 -9.34 -4.49 -22.92
C GLU A 278 -10.34 -4.41 -24.10
N ARG A 279 -10.50 -3.24 -24.73
CA ARG A 279 -11.51 -2.99 -25.78
C ARG A 279 -11.49 -4.01 -26.94
N SER A 280 -10.32 -4.51 -27.34
CA SER A 280 -10.21 -5.53 -28.40
C SER A 280 -10.79 -6.89 -27.97
N SER A 281 -10.54 -7.31 -26.73
CA SER A 281 -11.15 -8.52 -26.14
C SER A 281 -12.64 -8.34 -25.93
N ALA A 282 -13.06 -7.17 -25.43
CA ALA A 282 -14.45 -6.83 -25.23
C ALA A 282 -15.26 -6.94 -26.54
N LYS A 283 -14.76 -6.36 -27.63
CA LYS A 283 -15.42 -6.43 -28.94
C LYS A 283 -15.65 -7.88 -29.42
N ARG A 284 -14.70 -8.77 -29.19
CA ARG A 284 -14.83 -10.20 -29.55
C ARG A 284 -15.91 -10.91 -28.73
N LEU A 285 -16.00 -10.60 -27.44
CA LEU A 285 -17.05 -11.12 -26.58
C LEU A 285 -18.43 -10.56 -26.98
N GLU A 286 -18.52 -9.27 -27.33
CA GLU A 286 -19.75 -8.67 -27.88
C GLU A 286 -20.21 -9.38 -29.16
N GLU A 287 -19.29 -9.69 -30.07
CA GLU A 287 -19.56 -10.50 -31.27
C GLU A 287 -20.05 -11.92 -30.92
N ALA A 288 -19.64 -12.48 -29.78
CA ALA A 288 -20.13 -13.74 -29.22
C ALA A 288 -21.44 -13.61 -28.40
N GLY A 289 -22.08 -12.44 -28.46
CA GLY A 289 -23.36 -12.14 -27.84
C GLY A 289 -23.28 -11.72 -26.37
N TRP A 290 -22.11 -11.27 -25.90
CA TRP A 290 -21.98 -10.69 -24.57
C TRP A 290 -22.48 -9.24 -24.53
N ARG A 291 -22.99 -8.84 -23.37
CA ARG A 291 -23.30 -7.45 -23.06
C ARG A 291 -22.24 -6.89 -22.12
N LEU A 292 -21.40 -6.00 -22.64
CA LEU A 292 -20.27 -5.44 -21.90
C LEU A 292 -20.47 -3.98 -21.54
N PHE A 293 -19.90 -3.58 -20.41
CA PHE A 293 -19.92 -2.21 -19.90
C PHE A 293 -18.49 -1.71 -19.68
N LEU A 294 -18.18 -0.54 -20.24
CA LEU A 294 -16.89 0.11 -20.07
C LEU A 294 -16.82 0.75 -18.68
N ILE A 295 -15.86 0.34 -17.85
CA ILE A 295 -15.72 0.83 -16.47
C ILE A 295 -15.56 2.35 -16.43
N GLU A 296 -14.74 2.91 -17.32
CA GLU A 296 -14.47 4.35 -17.42
C GLU A 296 -15.69 5.18 -17.84
N SER A 297 -16.78 4.54 -18.29
CA SER A 297 -18.05 5.22 -18.61
C SER A 297 -18.99 5.38 -17.40
N ASP A 298 -18.55 4.94 -16.21
CA ASP A 298 -19.33 4.97 -14.97
C ASP A 298 -20.70 4.26 -15.11
N PRO A 299 -20.68 2.93 -15.39
CA PRO A 299 -21.90 2.17 -15.64
C PRO A 299 -22.79 2.19 -14.40
N LYS A 300 -24.08 2.54 -14.60
CA LYS A 300 -25.03 2.62 -13.49
C LYS A 300 -25.44 1.22 -13.03
N LEU A 301 -25.51 1.03 -11.71
CA LEU A 301 -25.94 -0.23 -11.09
C LEU A 301 -27.25 -0.76 -11.70
N GLY A 302 -28.25 0.12 -11.90
CA GLY A 302 -29.53 -0.28 -12.49
C GLY A 302 -29.40 -0.91 -13.89
N GLU A 303 -28.46 -0.44 -14.71
CA GLU A 303 -28.23 -0.99 -16.05
C GLU A 303 -27.54 -2.35 -16.01
N LEU A 304 -26.56 -2.50 -15.10
CA LEU A 304 -25.89 -3.78 -14.86
C LEU A 304 -26.89 -4.83 -14.36
N ILE A 305 -27.71 -4.49 -13.37
CA ILE A 305 -28.74 -5.40 -12.83
C ILE A 305 -29.79 -5.75 -13.88
N ALA A 306 -30.21 -4.78 -14.71
CA ALA A 306 -31.12 -5.06 -15.82
C ALA A 306 -30.51 -6.05 -16.83
N ALA A 307 -29.22 -5.88 -17.16
CA ALA A 307 -28.49 -6.82 -18.02
C ALA A 307 -28.38 -8.22 -17.42
N LEU A 308 -28.01 -8.32 -16.14
CA LEU A 308 -27.88 -9.60 -15.43
C LEU A 308 -29.22 -10.35 -15.31
N ARG A 309 -30.34 -9.63 -15.24
CA ARG A 309 -31.69 -10.21 -15.27
C ARG A 309 -32.17 -10.61 -16.68
N GLY A 310 -31.37 -10.36 -17.72
CA GLY A 310 -31.73 -10.65 -19.11
C GLY A 310 -32.74 -9.68 -19.71
N ALA A 311 -32.91 -8.47 -19.15
CA ALA A 311 -33.76 -7.46 -19.76
C ALA A 311 -33.08 -6.96 -21.06
N SER A 312 -33.72 -7.21 -22.20
CA SER A 312 -33.34 -6.61 -23.48
C SER A 312 -33.25 -5.10 -23.30
N ARG A 313 -32.24 -4.44 -23.92
CA ARG A 313 -32.33 -2.98 -24.10
C ARG A 313 -33.67 -2.75 -24.77
N GLY A 314 -34.60 -2.09 -24.08
CA GLY A 314 -35.85 -1.69 -24.73
C GLY A 314 -35.44 -0.91 -25.96
N ASP A 315 -35.84 -1.40 -27.14
CA ASP A 315 -35.65 -0.68 -28.40
C ASP A 315 -36.43 0.64 -28.27
N GLY A 316 -35.74 1.67 -27.80
CA GLY A 316 -36.21 3.05 -27.67
C GLY A 316 -35.72 3.87 -28.85
#